data_AF-A0A1E3P6A6-F1
#
_entry.id   AF-A0A1E3P6A6-F1
#
_cell.length_a   1.000
_cell.length_b   1.000
_cell.length_c   1.000
_cell.angle_alpha   90.00
_cell.angle_beta   90.00
_cell.angle_gamma   90.00
#
_symmetry.space_group_name_H-M   'P 1'
#
loop_
_entity.id
_entity.type
_entity.pdbx_description
1 polymer ?
#
loop_
_entity_poly.entity_id
_entity_poly.type
_entity_poly.pdbx_seq_one_letter_code
_entity_poly.pdbx_strand_id
1 'polypeptide(L)'
;MLNLTPENDSQVNHYQHHQNVQLITPPSSAKQSNISSEKSHKADIVNKYITEASVFILSFWKNPQQNSLFNTQTNLINQKDYERFTREVLKRSRCSLLGLQVAMYYLFKLQKNIKQRFISNDKSLMCPKRTFLICLILSFKFNYDSNYSFKSWSKISGLSIGEIKTLEFNILQSLDYDLNCNVETFEKWSLLLNQALEKIEKLIDNRNSNTTSLKRTCTSIEEENNNIKRVKIQTV
;
A
#
# COMPACT_ATOMS: atom_id res chain seq x y z
N MET A 1 26.63 -22.79 69.88
CA MET A 1 27.30 -21.80 70.74
C MET A 1 27.16 -20.46 70.04
N LEU A 2 26.31 -19.54 70.53
CA LEU A 2 26.59 -18.52 71.58
C LEU A 2 27.62 -17.49 71.06
N ASN A 3 27.45 -16.15 71.03
CA ASN A 3 26.38 -15.17 71.38
C ASN A 3 26.54 -13.95 70.43
N LEU A 4 25.51 -13.23 69.96
CA LEU A 4 24.66 -12.21 70.61
C LEU A 4 25.36 -10.93 71.14
N THR A 5 25.32 -9.85 70.33
CA THR A 5 24.90 -8.43 70.66
C THR A 5 25.67 -7.63 71.75
N PRO A 6 25.57 -6.26 71.87
CA PRO A 6 24.45 -5.38 71.48
C PRO A 6 24.76 -3.95 70.93
N GLU A 7 23.70 -3.22 70.52
CA GLU A 7 23.27 -1.82 70.87
C GLU A 7 24.33 -0.67 71.00
N ASN A 8 24.08 0.64 70.82
CA ASN A 8 22.97 1.52 70.37
C ASN A 8 23.56 2.97 70.13
N ASP A 9 22.88 4.07 69.80
CA ASP A 9 21.44 4.40 69.67
C ASP A 9 21.17 5.50 68.60
N SER A 10 19.88 5.80 68.44
CA SER A 10 19.15 6.92 67.82
C SER A 10 19.74 8.35 67.93
N GLN A 11 19.50 9.16 66.88
CA GLN A 11 18.75 10.41 67.07
C GLN A 11 17.95 10.84 65.82
N VAL A 12 16.65 11.05 66.04
CA VAL A 12 15.70 11.61 65.07
C VAL A 12 15.70 13.13 65.20
N ASN A 13 15.63 13.86 64.08
CA ASN A 13 14.98 15.16 64.08
C ASN A 13 14.27 15.43 62.75
N HIS A 14 13.01 15.82 62.87
CA HIS A 14 12.08 16.14 61.79
C HIS A 14 11.89 17.65 61.80
N TYR A 15 11.85 18.34 60.65
CA TYR A 15 11.02 19.53 60.41
C TYR A 15 11.04 19.92 58.90
N GLN A 16 10.00 20.61 58.45
CA GLN A 16 9.61 20.68 57.03
C GLN A 16 10.02 21.97 56.30
N HIS A 17 9.98 21.88 54.96
CA HIS A 17 9.72 22.94 53.98
C HIS A 17 10.52 24.27 54.03
N HIS A 18 11.20 24.56 52.93
CA HIS A 18 10.82 25.71 52.08
C HIS A 18 11.10 25.40 50.60
N GLN A 19 10.25 25.89 49.69
CA GLN A 19 10.38 25.68 48.25
C GLN A 19 11.45 26.60 47.65
N ASN A 20 12.21 26.11 46.66
CA ASN A 20 12.74 26.98 45.61
C ASN A 20 12.88 26.20 44.28
N VAL A 21 11.89 26.35 43.40
CA VAL A 21 11.88 25.69 42.08
C VAL A 21 12.59 26.59 41.07
N GLN A 22 13.89 26.39 40.87
CA GLN A 22 14.58 26.98 39.72
C GLN A 22 14.29 26.14 38.47
N LEU A 23 13.48 26.70 37.55
CA LEU A 23 13.32 26.15 36.21
C LEU A 23 14.66 26.25 35.44
N ILE A 24 15.28 25.10 35.19
CA ILE A 24 16.35 25.00 34.19
C ILE A 24 15.67 24.77 32.84
N THR A 25 15.48 25.84 32.07
CA THR A 25 14.99 25.76 30.69
C THR A 25 16.09 25.21 29.76
N PRO A 26 15.80 24.22 28.90
CA PRO A 26 16.73 23.83 27.84
C PRO A 26 16.82 24.93 26.76
N PRO A 27 17.99 25.11 26.11
CA PRO A 27 18.18 26.17 25.13
C PRO A 27 17.35 26.00 23.85
N SER A 28 17.05 27.13 23.22
CA SER A 28 16.03 27.27 22.17
C SER A 28 16.37 26.65 20.81
N SER A 29 15.40 25.92 20.27
CA SER A 29 15.01 25.82 18.86
C SER A 29 16.03 26.19 17.75
N ALA A 30 16.81 25.20 17.31
CA ALA A 30 17.54 25.26 16.03
C ALA A 30 17.68 23.89 15.33
N LYS A 31 16.60 23.09 15.22
CA LYS A 31 16.60 21.82 14.44
C LYS A 31 15.25 21.21 14.04
N GLN A 32 14.11 21.89 14.27
CA GLN A 32 12.77 21.30 14.06
C GLN A 32 12.26 21.34 12.61
N SER A 33 12.79 22.20 11.74
CA SER A 33 12.33 22.36 10.34
C SER A 33 12.67 21.17 9.42
N ASN A 34 13.82 20.52 9.61
CA ASN A 34 14.23 19.41 8.73
C ASN A 34 13.46 18.11 9.03
N ILE A 35 13.11 17.86 10.30
CA ILE A 35 12.49 16.59 10.73
C ILE A 35 11.04 16.46 10.23
N SER A 36 10.30 17.56 10.10
CA SER A 36 8.94 17.56 9.53
C SER A 36 8.96 17.35 8.01
N SER A 37 9.85 18.05 7.30
CA SER A 37 10.04 17.91 5.85
C SER A 37 10.45 16.47 5.46
N GLU A 38 11.44 15.90 6.15
CA GLU A 38 11.93 14.55 5.86
C GLU A 38 10.88 13.45 6.14
N LYS A 39 10.04 13.65 7.16
CA LYS A 39 8.91 12.75 7.45
C LYS A 39 7.81 12.83 6.39
N SER A 40 7.52 14.03 5.86
CA SER A 40 6.59 14.18 4.73
C SER A 40 7.11 13.42 3.52
N HIS A 41 8.34 13.70 3.09
CA HIS A 41 8.92 13.09 1.89
C HIS A 41 8.94 11.55 1.94
N LYS A 42 9.26 10.96 3.10
CA LYS A 42 9.18 9.50 3.31
C LYS A 42 7.74 8.96 3.21
N ALA A 43 6.75 9.70 3.71
CA ALA A 43 5.34 9.33 3.58
C ALA A 43 4.86 9.43 2.12
N ASP A 44 5.30 10.44 1.39
CA ASP A 44 4.96 10.67 -0.02
C ASP A 44 5.50 9.55 -0.93
N ILE A 45 6.75 9.11 -0.69
CA ILE A 45 7.33 7.94 -1.36
C ILE A 45 6.50 6.67 -1.09
N VAL A 46 6.16 6.40 0.18
CA VAL A 46 5.33 5.22 0.54
C VAL A 46 3.93 5.31 -0.08
N ASN A 47 3.33 6.51 -0.15
CA ASN A 47 2.05 6.73 -0.83
C ASN A 47 2.13 6.39 -2.31
N LYS A 48 3.17 6.88 -3.01
CA LYS A 48 3.42 6.58 -4.42
C LYS A 48 3.49 5.06 -4.65
N TYR A 49 4.34 4.33 -3.93
CA TYR A 49 4.47 2.88 -4.08
C TYR A 49 3.17 2.10 -3.74
N ILE A 50 2.35 2.57 -2.80
CA ILE A 50 1.03 1.97 -2.52
C ILE A 50 0.08 2.13 -3.71
N THR A 51 0.06 3.31 -4.34
CA THR A 51 -0.75 3.57 -5.54
C THR A 51 -0.25 2.75 -6.73
N GLU A 52 1.06 2.72 -6.99
CA GLU A 52 1.69 1.89 -8.01
C GLU A 52 1.34 0.41 -7.84
N ALA A 53 1.53 -0.14 -6.63
CA ALA A 53 1.18 -1.53 -6.32
C ALA A 53 -0.31 -1.82 -6.54
N SER A 54 -1.19 -0.87 -6.23
CA SER A 54 -2.64 -1.04 -6.38
C SER A 54 -3.08 -1.04 -7.85
N VAL A 55 -2.50 -0.16 -8.67
CA VAL A 55 -2.68 -0.14 -10.13
C VAL A 55 -2.08 -1.40 -10.77
N PHE A 56 -0.92 -1.84 -10.29
CA PHE A 56 -0.24 -3.04 -10.74
C PHE A 56 -1.06 -4.31 -10.47
N ILE A 57 -1.58 -4.49 -9.24
CA ILE A 57 -2.49 -5.59 -8.88
C ILE A 57 -3.73 -5.56 -9.78
N LEU A 58 -4.37 -4.40 -9.96
CA LEU A 58 -5.53 -4.27 -10.85
C LEU A 58 -5.24 -4.72 -12.28
N SER A 59 -4.02 -4.48 -12.79
CA SER A 59 -3.68 -4.77 -14.19
C SER A 59 -3.79 -6.26 -14.56
N PHE A 60 -3.50 -7.19 -13.64
CA PHE A 60 -3.58 -8.64 -13.88
C PHE A 60 -5.01 -9.21 -13.86
N TRP A 61 -5.93 -8.58 -13.11
CA TRP A 61 -7.30 -9.06 -12.94
C TRP A 61 -8.33 -8.37 -13.84
N LYS A 62 -7.93 -7.35 -14.62
CA LYS A 62 -8.75 -6.82 -15.72
C LYS A 62 -9.24 -7.96 -16.62
N ASN A 63 -10.56 -8.08 -16.77
CA ASN A 63 -11.16 -9.12 -17.59
C ASN A 63 -11.10 -8.70 -19.08
N PRO A 64 -10.48 -9.48 -19.97
CA PRO A 64 -10.41 -9.14 -21.40
C PRO A 64 -11.79 -9.07 -22.08
N GLN A 65 -12.82 -9.72 -21.52
CA GLN A 65 -14.20 -9.63 -22.01
C GLN A 65 -14.90 -8.33 -21.56
N GLN A 66 -14.35 -7.58 -20.59
CA GLN A 66 -14.85 -6.26 -20.21
C GLN A 66 -14.20 -5.15 -21.03
N ASN A 67 -14.30 -5.27 -22.36
CA ASN A 67 -14.23 -4.11 -23.25
C ASN A 67 -15.47 -3.25 -23.01
N SER A 68 -15.41 -2.39 -21.98
CA SER A 68 -16.53 -1.51 -21.67
C SER A 68 -16.11 -0.11 -21.25
N LEU A 69 -16.63 0.82 -22.04
CA LEU A 69 -16.70 2.26 -21.80
C LEU A 69 -17.51 2.60 -20.53
N PHE A 70 -18.20 1.62 -19.93
CA PHE A 70 -18.94 1.82 -18.69
C PHE A 70 -18.03 1.86 -17.46
N ASN A 71 -17.75 3.12 -17.10
CA ASN A 71 -17.54 3.60 -15.75
C ASN A 71 -16.07 3.73 -15.27
N THR A 72 -15.48 4.89 -15.54
CA THR A 72 -14.24 5.37 -14.91
C THR A 72 -14.36 5.40 -13.37
N GLN A 73 -15.55 5.68 -12.84
CA GLN A 73 -15.82 5.81 -11.40
C GLN A 73 -15.71 4.46 -10.68
N THR A 74 -16.20 3.35 -11.26
CA THR A 74 -16.00 2.01 -10.66
C THR A 74 -14.55 1.58 -10.69
N ASN A 75 -13.79 1.93 -11.75
CA ASN A 75 -12.35 1.68 -11.80
C ASN A 75 -11.59 2.47 -10.71
N LEU A 76 -11.95 3.74 -10.48
CA LEU A 76 -11.40 4.58 -9.42
C LEU A 76 -11.79 4.11 -8.01
N ILE A 77 -13.04 3.66 -7.81
CA ILE A 77 -13.50 3.06 -6.54
C ILE A 77 -12.69 1.80 -6.25
N ASN A 78 -12.60 0.89 -7.21
CA ASN A 78 -11.77 -0.31 -7.10
C ASN A 78 -10.32 0.06 -6.74
N GLN A 79 -9.69 1.01 -7.45
CA GLN A 79 -8.32 1.45 -7.14
C GLN A 79 -8.17 1.92 -5.69
N LYS A 80 -9.05 2.81 -5.20
CA LYS A 80 -9.02 3.29 -3.82
C LYS A 80 -9.21 2.14 -2.80
N ASP A 81 -10.02 1.14 -3.13
CA ASP A 81 -10.19 -0.06 -2.31
C ASP A 81 -8.98 -0.99 -2.27
N TYR A 82 -8.15 -1.02 -3.33
CA TYR A 82 -6.84 -1.68 -3.32
C TYR A 82 -5.80 -0.83 -2.59
N GLU A 83 -5.77 0.49 -2.78
CA GLU A 83 -4.85 1.38 -2.05
C GLU A 83 -5.08 1.32 -0.54
N ARG A 84 -6.34 1.37 -0.09
CA ARG A 84 -6.68 1.21 1.33
C ARG A 84 -6.29 -0.18 1.86
N PHE A 85 -6.57 -1.24 1.11
CA PHE A 85 -6.21 -2.60 1.48
C PHE A 85 -4.68 -2.79 1.61
N THR A 86 -3.94 -2.40 0.57
CA THR A 86 -2.47 -2.48 0.53
C THR A 86 -1.86 -1.67 1.67
N ARG A 87 -2.31 -0.44 1.88
CA ARG A 87 -1.89 0.43 2.99
C ARG A 87 -2.08 -0.22 4.36
N GLU A 88 -3.27 -0.75 4.64
CA GLU A 88 -3.56 -1.38 5.94
C GLU A 88 -2.76 -2.67 6.16
N VAL A 89 -2.60 -3.50 5.12
CA VAL A 89 -1.79 -4.73 5.20
C VAL A 89 -0.32 -4.40 5.45
N LEU A 90 0.28 -3.48 4.69
CA LEU A 90 1.68 -3.07 4.87
C LEU A 90 1.90 -2.43 6.26
N LYS A 91 0.99 -1.56 6.70
CA LYS A 91 1.04 -0.91 8.03
C LYS A 91 0.95 -1.92 9.17
N ARG A 92 0.02 -2.88 9.10
CA ARG A 92 -0.20 -3.90 10.16
C ARG A 92 0.90 -4.97 10.19
N SER A 93 1.50 -5.29 9.04
CA SER A 93 2.64 -6.21 8.93
C SER A 93 4.00 -5.54 9.07
N ARG A 94 4.08 -4.21 9.19
CA ARG A 94 5.34 -3.44 9.18
C ARG A 94 6.24 -3.77 7.98
N CYS A 95 5.64 -3.98 6.81
CA CYS A 95 6.38 -4.35 5.62
C CYS A 95 7.26 -3.20 5.10
N SER A 96 8.49 -3.52 4.72
CA SER A 96 9.38 -2.58 4.04
C SER A 96 9.00 -2.42 2.56
N LEU A 97 9.51 -1.36 1.94
CA LEU A 97 9.36 -1.14 0.49
C LEU A 97 9.94 -2.31 -0.33
N LEU A 98 11.10 -2.85 0.08
CA LEU A 98 11.71 -4.00 -0.59
C LEU A 98 10.81 -5.24 -0.48
N GLY A 99 10.20 -5.49 0.68
CA GLY A 99 9.22 -6.56 0.86
C GLY A 99 7.99 -6.41 -0.04
N LEU A 100 7.50 -5.19 -0.23
CA LEU A 100 6.45 -4.88 -1.22
C LEU A 100 6.92 -5.17 -2.66
N GLN A 101 8.10 -4.71 -3.06
CA GLN A 101 8.62 -4.93 -4.42
C GLN A 101 8.87 -6.40 -4.73
N VAL A 102 9.33 -7.20 -3.76
CA VAL A 102 9.48 -8.67 -3.89
C VAL A 102 8.10 -9.36 -3.95
N ALA A 103 7.11 -8.89 -3.17
CA ALA A 103 5.73 -9.40 -3.30
C ALA A 103 5.12 -9.10 -4.68
N MET A 104 5.41 -7.92 -5.26
CA MET A 104 5.02 -7.57 -6.63
C MET A 104 5.77 -8.41 -7.68
N TYR A 105 7.04 -8.76 -7.43
CA TYR A 105 7.79 -9.69 -8.28
C TYR A 105 7.14 -11.09 -8.31
N TYR A 106 6.76 -11.65 -7.17
CA TYR A 106 6.04 -12.93 -7.13
C TYR A 106 4.69 -12.84 -7.85
N LEU A 107 3.97 -11.72 -7.72
CA LEU A 107 2.74 -11.47 -8.46
C LEU A 107 2.97 -11.42 -9.98
N PHE A 108 4.10 -10.87 -10.44
CA PHE A 108 4.51 -10.88 -11.83
C PHE A 108 4.79 -12.29 -12.36
N LYS A 109 5.49 -13.14 -11.59
CA LYS A 109 5.71 -14.56 -11.96
C LYS A 109 4.39 -15.30 -12.19
N LEU A 110 3.39 -15.03 -11.34
CA LEU A 110 2.04 -15.58 -11.45
C LEU A 110 1.24 -15.07 -12.65
N GLN A 111 1.71 -14.09 -13.44
CA GLN A 111 0.94 -13.45 -14.52
C GLN A 111 0.25 -14.44 -15.47
N LYS A 112 0.94 -15.50 -15.88
CA LYS A 112 0.40 -16.51 -16.80
C LYS A 112 -0.74 -17.30 -16.14
N ASN A 113 -0.48 -17.81 -14.94
CA ASN A 113 -1.45 -18.55 -14.12
C ASN A 113 -2.69 -17.70 -13.80
N ILE A 114 -2.49 -16.42 -13.43
CA ILE A 114 -3.59 -15.47 -13.20
C ILE A 114 -4.42 -15.26 -14.47
N LYS A 115 -3.82 -15.13 -15.66
CA LYS A 115 -4.58 -15.01 -16.92
C LYS A 115 -5.36 -16.29 -17.26
N GLN A 116 -4.82 -17.45 -16.92
CA GLN A 116 -5.42 -18.77 -17.17
C GLN A 116 -6.36 -19.26 -16.06
N ARG A 117 -6.53 -18.51 -14.95
CA ARG A 117 -7.35 -18.86 -13.77
C ARG A 117 -8.74 -19.42 -14.09
N PHE A 118 -9.40 -18.89 -15.13
CA PHE A 118 -10.75 -19.32 -15.54
C PHE A 118 -10.76 -20.71 -16.21
N ILE A 119 -9.65 -21.15 -16.79
CA ILE A 119 -9.48 -22.46 -17.44
C ILE A 119 -9.11 -23.50 -16.38
N SER A 120 -8.18 -23.18 -15.48
CA SER A 120 -7.75 -24.08 -14.40
C SER A 120 -8.76 -24.19 -13.24
N ASN A 121 -9.77 -23.31 -13.18
CA ASN A 121 -10.71 -23.17 -12.07
C ASN A 121 -10.01 -22.96 -10.70
N ASP A 122 -8.79 -22.41 -10.70
CA ASP A 122 -8.04 -22.19 -9.47
C ASP A 122 -8.63 -21.01 -8.69
N LYS A 123 -9.45 -21.36 -7.69
CA LYS A 123 -10.09 -20.44 -6.75
C LYS A 123 -9.09 -19.56 -5.99
N SER A 124 -7.84 -20.00 -5.85
CA SER A 124 -6.78 -19.27 -5.15
C SER A 124 -6.42 -17.98 -5.88
N LEU A 125 -6.32 -18.07 -7.22
CA LEU A 125 -5.98 -16.97 -8.11
C LEU A 125 -7.18 -16.12 -8.55
N MET A 126 -8.41 -16.47 -8.12
CA MET A 126 -9.61 -15.67 -8.43
C MET A 126 -9.67 -14.35 -7.66
N CYS A 127 -9.10 -14.29 -6.45
CA CYS A 127 -9.17 -13.11 -5.61
C CYS A 127 -7.82 -12.35 -5.59
N PRO A 128 -7.71 -11.16 -6.23
CA PRO A 128 -6.48 -10.38 -6.25
C PRO A 128 -5.96 -10.00 -4.86
N LYS A 129 -6.85 -9.57 -3.95
CA LYS A 129 -6.47 -9.18 -2.58
C LYS A 129 -5.84 -10.34 -1.82
N ARG A 130 -6.40 -11.55 -1.97
CA ARG A 130 -5.87 -12.77 -1.35
C ARG A 130 -4.55 -13.22 -1.99
N THR A 131 -4.49 -13.22 -3.33
CA THR A 131 -3.26 -13.58 -4.06
C THR A 131 -2.09 -12.68 -3.67
N PHE A 132 -2.30 -11.37 -3.67
CA PHE A 132 -1.29 -10.39 -3.23
C PHE A 132 -0.90 -10.57 -1.76
N LEU A 133 -1.86 -10.80 -0.85
CA LEU A 133 -1.57 -11.07 0.55
C LEU A 133 -0.66 -12.29 0.72
N ILE A 134 -0.90 -13.38 -0.01
CA ILE A 134 -0.02 -14.55 0.04
C ILE A 134 1.36 -14.25 -0.55
N CYS A 135 1.45 -13.54 -1.69
CA CYS A 135 2.74 -13.11 -2.24
C CYS A 135 3.54 -12.29 -1.21
N LEU A 136 2.86 -11.45 -0.42
CA LEU A 136 3.47 -10.72 0.67
C LEU A 136 3.94 -11.65 1.81
N ILE A 137 3.12 -12.61 2.24
CA ILE A 137 3.49 -13.62 3.25
C ILE A 137 4.74 -14.40 2.81
N LEU A 138 4.82 -14.80 1.54
CA LEU A 138 5.97 -15.49 0.98
C LEU A 138 7.22 -14.60 0.96
N SER A 139 7.08 -13.32 0.62
CA SER A 139 8.18 -12.35 0.73
C SER A 139 8.70 -12.24 2.17
N PHE A 140 7.81 -12.21 3.16
CA PHE A 140 8.19 -12.24 4.58
C PHE A 140 8.90 -13.55 4.98
N LYS A 141 8.40 -14.71 4.53
CA LYS A 141 9.00 -16.01 4.88
C LYS A 141 10.35 -16.28 4.23
N PHE A 142 10.57 -15.75 3.02
CA PHE A 142 11.81 -15.99 2.28
C PHE A 142 12.94 -15.01 2.63
N ASN A 143 12.61 -13.76 2.98
CA ASN A 143 13.61 -12.69 3.12
C ASN A 143 13.87 -12.22 4.58
N TYR A 144 13.13 -12.74 5.57
CA TYR A 144 13.24 -12.28 6.97
C TYR A 144 13.32 -13.48 7.93
N ASP A 145 14.37 -13.50 8.77
CA ASP A 145 14.59 -14.53 9.80
C ASP A 145 13.43 -14.60 10.81
N SER A 146 12.74 -13.47 11.01
CA SER A 146 11.54 -13.37 11.84
C SER A 146 10.31 -13.05 10.99
N ASN A 147 9.52 -14.08 10.67
CA ASN A 147 8.23 -13.91 10.02
C ASN A 147 7.06 -14.06 11.02
N TYR A 148 5.92 -13.44 10.68
CA TYR A 148 4.70 -13.57 11.48
C TYR A 148 4.07 -14.96 11.33
N SER A 149 3.73 -15.61 12.45
CA SER A 149 2.94 -16.84 12.44
C SER A 149 1.62 -16.70 11.67
N PHE A 150 1.06 -17.81 11.16
CA PHE A 150 -0.28 -17.80 10.55
C PHE A 150 -1.38 -17.24 11.46
N LYS A 151 -1.26 -17.42 12.78
CA LYS A 151 -2.19 -16.86 13.77
C LYS A 151 -2.13 -15.33 13.79
N SER A 152 -0.95 -14.75 13.56
CA SER A 152 -0.76 -13.31 13.40
C SER A 152 -1.27 -12.83 12.03
N TRP A 153 -0.96 -13.53 10.94
CA TRP A 153 -1.49 -13.19 9.61
C TRP A 153 -3.01 -13.26 9.53
N SER A 154 -3.65 -14.24 10.18
CA SER A 154 -5.10 -14.34 10.34
C SER A 154 -5.69 -13.10 11.03
N LYS A 155 -5.05 -12.57 12.08
CA LYS A 155 -5.43 -11.30 12.73
C LYS A 155 -5.15 -10.06 11.87
N ILE A 156 -4.22 -10.13 10.92
CA ILE A 156 -3.90 -9.01 10.01
C ILE A 156 -4.92 -8.93 8.88
N SER A 157 -5.28 -10.08 8.28
CA SER A 157 -6.12 -10.16 7.08
C SER A 157 -7.61 -10.45 7.32
N GLY A 158 -7.96 -10.99 8.49
CA GLY A 158 -9.30 -11.51 8.78
C GLY A 158 -9.60 -12.89 8.17
N LEU A 159 -8.65 -13.50 7.45
CA LEU A 159 -8.81 -14.84 6.88
C LEU A 159 -8.57 -15.93 7.93
N SER A 160 -9.16 -17.11 7.75
CA SER A 160 -8.89 -18.25 8.63
C SER A 160 -7.47 -18.81 8.42
N ILE A 161 -6.90 -19.43 9.46
CA ILE A 161 -5.57 -20.07 9.35
C ILE A 161 -5.56 -21.17 8.28
N GLY A 162 -6.63 -21.96 8.18
CA GLY A 162 -6.76 -23.00 7.15
C GLY A 162 -6.77 -22.42 5.75
N GLU A 163 -7.54 -21.35 5.53
CA GLU A 163 -7.61 -20.65 4.25
C GLU A 163 -6.25 -20.04 3.86
N ILE A 164 -5.53 -19.40 4.78
CA ILE A 164 -4.19 -18.86 4.50
C ILE A 164 -3.22 -20.00 4.11
N LYS A 165 -3.24 -21.14 4.81
CA LYS A 165 -2.41 -22.30 4.48
C LYS A 165 -2.71 -22.87 3.09
N THR A 166 -3.99 -23.05 2.76
CA THR A 166 -4.39 -23.57 1.44
C THR A 166 -4.00 -22.62 0.31
N LEU A 167 -4.26 -21.32 0.49
CA LEU A 167 -3.88 -20.31 -0.50
C LEU A 167 -2.35 -20.22 -0.66
N GLU A 168 -1.59 -20.32 0.43
CA GLU A 168 -0.13 -20.37 0.39
C GLU A 168 0.38 -21.58 -0.41
N PHE A 169 -0.11 -22.78 -0.09
CA PHE A 169 0.31 -24.00 -0.77
C PHE A 169 0.05 -23.94 -2.28
N ASN A 170 -1.16 -23.52 -2.68
CA ASN A 170 -1.55 -23.43 -4.09
C ASN A 170 -0.73 -22.36 -4.85
N ILE A 171 -0.41 -21.24 -4.21
CA ILE A 171 0.40 -20.17 -4.80
C ILE A 171 1.89 -20.55 -4.86
N LEU A 172 2.42 -21.28 -3.89
CA LEU A 172 3.76 -21.87 -3.95
C LEU A 172 3.89 -22.86 -5.12
N GLN A 173 2.90 -23.74 -5.30
CA GLN A 173 2.83 -24.62 -6.47
C GLN A 173 2.77 -23.82 -7.77
N SER A 174 1.95 -22.75 -7.83
CA SER A 174 1.85 -21.85 -8.99
C SER A 174 3.12 -21.02 -9.27
N LEU A 175 4.08 -21.00 -8.34
CA LEU A 175 5.41 -20.38 -8.47
C LEU A 175 6.51 -21.42 -8.74
N ASP A 176 6.17 -22.70 -8.87
CA ASP A 176 7.11 -23.84 -8.93
C ASP A 176 8.11 -23.84 -7.76
N TYR A 177 7.70 -23.31 -6.60
CA TYR A 177 8.53 -23.04 -5.41
C TYR A 177 9.74 -22.11 -5.64
N ASP A 178 9.90 -21.53 -6.82
CA ASP A 178 10.98 -20.59 -7.13
C ASP A 178 10.67 -19.20 -6.57
N LEU A 179 11.14 -18.96 -5.34
CA LEU A 179 11.05 -17.68 -4.63
C LEU A 179 12.33 -16.85 -4.71
N ASN A 180 13.38 -17.36 -5.36
CA ASN A 180 14.68 -16.71 -5.37
C ASN A 180 14.62 -15.37 -6.12
N CYS A 181 15.07 -14.31 -5.45
CA CYS A 181 15.16 -12.97 -6.01
C CYS A 181 16.53 -12.40 -5.67
N ASN A 182 17.56 -12.85 -6.41
CA ASN A 182 18.91 -12.30 -6.26
C ASN A 182 18.98 -10.84 -6.74
N VAL A 183 20.06 -10.14 -6.39
CA VAL A 183 20.23 -8.70 -6.68
C VAL A 183 20.04 -8.39 -8.17
N GLU A 184 20.67 -9.17 -9.05
CA GLU A 184 20.56 -8.99 -10.51
C GLU A 184 19.11 -9.18 -11.03
N THR A 185 18.39 -10.18 -10.51
CA THR A 185 16.97 -10.42 -10.85
C THR A 185 16.10 -9.29 -10.35
N PHE A 186 16.38 -8.79 -9.14
CA PHE A 186 15.66 -7.68 -8.51
C PHE A 186 15.88 -6.36 -9.25
N GLU A 187 17.10 -6.06 -9.68
CA GLU A 187 17.43 -4.86 -10.48
C GLU A 187 16.71 -4.88 -11.83
N LYS A 188 16.79 -6.01 -12.57
CA LYS A 188 16.05 -6.22 -13.82
C LYS A 188 14.54 -6.07 -13.63
N TRP A 189 14.01 -6.67 -12.56
CA TRP A 189 12.60 -6.54 -12.19
C TRP A 189 12.20 -5.09 -11.89
N SER A 190 12.96 -4.39 -11.06
CA SER A 190 12.71 -3.00 -10.66
C SER A 190 12.71 -2.07 -11.89
N LEU A 191 13.67 -2.24 -12.80
CA LEU A 191 13.72 -1.51 -14.06
C LEU A 191 12.47 -1.74 -14.92
N LEU A 192 12.05 -3.00 -15.09
CA LEU A 192 10.84 -3.35 -15.85
C LEU A 192 9.56 -2.78 -15.20
N LEU A 193 9.48 -2.81 -13.86
CA LEU A 193 8.36 -2.25 -13.10
C LEU A 193 8.25 -0.73 -13.30
N ASN A 194 9.35 0.01 -13.14
CA ASN A 194 9.39 1.46 -13.34
C ASN A 194 8.98 1.82 -14.78
N GLN A 195 9.53 1.13 -15.79
CA GLN A 195 9.16 1.33 -17.19
C GLN A 195 7.68 1.02 -17.48
N ALA A 196 7.08 0.06 -16.80
CA ALA A 196 5.66 -0.27 -16.94
C ALA A 196 4.78 0.81 -16.29
N LEU A 197 5.16 1.33 -15.13
CA LEU A 197 4.44 2.37 -14.40
C LEU A 197 4.48 3.71 -15.14
N GLU A 198 5.64 4.15 -15.64
CA GLU A 198 5.75 5.35 -16.49
C GLU A 198 4.84 5.29 -17.73
N LYS A 199 4.74 4.12 -18.36
CA LYS A 199 3.83 3.93 -19.51
C LYS A 199 2.37 4.08 -19.09
N ILE A 200 2.01 3.62 -17.90
CA ILE A 200 0.65 3.77 -17.36
C ILE A 200 0.36 5.24 -17.03
N GLU A 201 1.28 5.96 -16.39
CA GLU A 201 1.15 7.41 -16.13
C GLU A 201 0.94 8.19 -17.43
N LYS A 202 1.82 8.00 -18.43
CA LYS A 202 1.71 8.65 -19.76
C LYS A 202 0.39 8.36 -20.48
N LEU A 203 -0.19 7.17 -20.30
CA LEU A 203 -1.52 6.81 -20.84
C LEU A 203 -2.68 7.50 -20.09
N ILE A 204 -2.53 7.75 -18.78
CA ILE A 204 -3.51 8.48 -17.97
C ILE A 204 -3.48 9.97 -18.33
N ASP A 205 -2.30 10.58 -18.49
CA ASP A 205 -2.16 12.01 -18.80
C ASP A 205 -2.69 12.35 -20.21
N ASN A 206 -2.41 11.50 -21.20
CA ASN A 206 -3.00 11.64 -22.54
C ASN A 206 -4.53 11.53 -22.50
N ARG A 207 -5.10 10.64 -21.66
CA ARG A 207 -6.56 10.53 -21.49
C ARG A 207 -7.16 11.79 -20.87
N ASN A 208 -6.53 12.37 -19.85
CA ASN A 208 -6.97 13.60 -19.20
C ASN A 208 -6.91 14.81 -20.15
N SER A 209 -5.88 14.86 -20.99
CA SER A 209 -5.71 15.88 -22.03
C SER A 209 -6.84 15.81 -23.07
N ASN A 210 -7.17 14.60 -23.55
CA ASN A 210 -8.25 14.38 -24.51
C ASN A 210 -9.65 14.69 -23.94
N THR A 211 -9.91 14.41 -22.66
CA THR A 211 -11.19 14.80 -22.02
C THR A 211 -11.35 16.31 -21.88
N THR A 212 -10.25 17.06 -21.77
CA THR A 212 -10.28 18.53 -21.70
C THR A 212 -10.58 19.14 -23.08
N SER A 213 -10.07 18.54 -24.16
CA SER A 213 -10.41 18.92 -25.54
C SER A 213 -11.88 18.63 -25.88
N LEU A 214 -12.39 17.45 -25.53
CA LEU A 214 -13.81 17.09 -25.73
C LEU A 214 -14.77 18.02 -24.97
N LYS A 215 -14.42 18.46 -23.75
CA LYS A 215 -15.21 19.46 -23.04
C LYS A 215 -15.27 20.80 -23.78
N ARG A 216 -14.15 21.27 -24.36
CA ARG A 216 -14.13 22.52 -25.14
C ARG A 216 -15.00 22.44 -26.40
N THR A 217 -14.99 21.30 -27.10
CA THR A 217 -15.84 21.10 -28.29
C THR A 217 -17.33 21.03 -27.93
N CYS A 218 -17.70 20.43 -26.79
CA CYS A 218 -19.10 20.41 -26.36
C CYS A 218 -19.60 21.77 -25.85
N THR A 219 -18.78 22.57 -25.16
CA THR A 219 -19.21 23.91 -24.70
C THR A 219 -19.53 24.86 -25.86
N SER A 220 -18.80 24.80 -26.98
CA SER A 220 -19.11 25.63 -28.16
C SER A 220 -20.47 25.29 -28.80
N ILE A 221 -20.89 24.02 -28.74
CA ILE A 221 -22.18 23.58 -29.28
C ILE A 221 -23.34 24.02 -28.36
N GLU A 222 -23.14 24.07 -27.04
CA GLU A 222 -24.16 24.58 -26.11
C GLU A 222 -24.32 26.11 -26.17
N GLU A 223 -23.25 26.86 -26.44
CA GLU A 223 -23.33 28.31 -26.65
C GLU A 223 -24.06 28.68 -27.95
N GLU A 224 -23.80 27.98 -29.06
CA GLU A 224 -24.47 28.22 -30.35
C GLU A 224 -25.98 27.90 -30.27
N ASN A 225 -26.34 26.77 -29.63
CA ASN A 225 -27.75 26.38 -29.45
C ASN A 225 -28.54 27.33 -28.53
N ASN A 226 -27.89 27.94 -27.53
CA ASN A 226 -28.53 28.94 -26.68
C ASN A 226 -28.71 30.29 -27.40
N ASN A 227 -27.82 30.63 -28.34
CA ASN A 227 -27.94 31.85 -29.14
C ASN A 227 -29.11 31.74 -30.14
N ILE A 228 -29.27 30.60 -30.81
CA ILE A 228 -30.39 30.30 -31.72
C ILE A 228 -31.76 30.40 -31.01
N LYS A 229 -31.83 30.01 -29.73
CA LYS A 229 -33.07 30.13 -28.92
C LYS A 229 -33.41 31.57 -28.53
N ARG A 230 -32.41 32.47 -28.35
CA ARG A 230 -32.67 33.88 -28.05
C ARG A 230 -33.19 34.65 -29.26
N VAL A 231 -32.65 34.41 -30.46
CA VAL A 231 -33.07 35.12 -31.68
C VAL A 231 -34.55 34.89 -32.02
N LYS A 232 -35.13 33.72 -31.69
CA LYS A 232 -36.53 33.40 -31.99
C LYS A 232 -37.58 34.00 -31.04
N ILE A 233 -37.18 34.70 -29.97
CA ILE A 233 -38.12 35.29 -28.98
C ILE A 233 -38.35 36.79 -29.23
N GLN A 234 -37.58 37.43 -30.12
CA GLN A 234 -37.63 38.88 -30.37
C GLN A 234 -38.46 39.27 -31.62
N THR A 235 -39.24 38.35 -32.22
CA THR A 235 -39.88 38.58 -33.54
C THR A 235 -41.32 38.03 -33.62
N VAL A 236 -42.10 38.28 -32.58
CA VAL A 236 -43.58 38.19 -32.56
C VAL A 236 -44.12 39.38 -31.78
#